data_AF-A0A3A3GJ26-F1
#
_entry.id   AF-A0A3A3GJ26-F1
#
_cell.length_a   1.000
_cell.length_b   1.000
_cell.length_c   1.000
_cell.angle_alpha   90.00
_cell.angle_beta   90.00
_cell.angle_gamma   90.00
#
_symmetry.space_group_name_H-M   'P 1'
#
loop_
_entity.id
_entity.type
_entity.pdbx_description
1 polymer ?
#
loop_
_entity_poly.entity_id
_entity_poly.type
_entity_poly.pdbx_seq_one_letter_code
_entity_poly.pdbx_strand_id
1 'polypeptide(L)' 'MNFRQLLRGYIGTVVEIITAHGLTTGRLQSVGSSTLTIKVPPILDGPSGQLAAIPLQAIEFVRIPADG' A
#
# COMPACT_ATOMS: atom_id res chain seq x y z
N MET A 1 14.37 -11.07 -9.87
CA MET A 1 13.80 -9.82 -9.31
C MET A 1 12.95 -10.18 -8.10
N ASN A 2 13.21 -9.60 -6.92
CA ASN A 2 12.44 -9.91 -5.71
C ASN A 2 11.21 -8.98 -5.66
N PHE A 3 10.04 -9.51 -5.27
CA PHE A 3 8.78 -8.75 -5.16
C PHE A 3 8.95 -7.41 -4.42
N ARG A 4 9.74 -7.37 -3.34
CA ARG A 4 10.02 -6.13 -2.59
C ARG A 4 10.80 -5.11 -3.41
N GLN A 5 11.76 -5.56 -4.22
CA GLN A 5 12.54 -4.67 -5.08
C GLN A 5 11.65 -4.06 -6.17
N LEU A 6 10.70 -4.84 -6.71
CA LEU A 6 9.71 -4.33 -7.65
C LEU A 6 8.81 -3.28 -6.98
N LEU A 7 8.25 -3.56 -5.80
CA LEU A 7 7.39 -2.60 -5.09
C LEU A 7 8.11 -1.30 -4.72
N ARG A 8 9.42 -1.35 -4.45
CA ARG A 8 10.21 -0.14 -4.16
C ARG A 8 10.27 0.83 -5.34
N GLY A 9 10.12 0.35 -6.57
CA GLY A 9 10.00 1.19 -7.77
C GLY A 9 8.72 2.03 -7.83
N TYR A 10 7.72 1.71 -6.99
CA TYR A 10 6.42 2.38 -6.95
C TYR A 10 6.22 3.22 -5.69
N ILE A 11 7.27 3.46 -4.91
CA ILE A 11 7.19 4.38 -3.77
C ILE A 11 6.76 5.76 -4.28
N GLY A 12 5.76 6.36 -3.64
CA GLY A 12 5.16 7.62 -4.02
C GLY A 12 4.02 7.51 -5.04
N THR A 13 3.66 6.32 -5.53
CA THR A 13 2.45 6.14 -6.35
C THR A 13 1.28 5.66 -5.52
N VAL A 14 0.06 5.81 -6.05
CA VAL A 14 -1.12 5.14 -5.50
C VAL A 14 -1.01 3.65 -5.78
N VAL A 15 -1.31 2.84 -4.77
CA VAL A 15 -1.36 1.39 -4.85
C VAL A 15 -2.63 0.88 -4.18
N GLU A 16 -3.07 -0.26 -4.64
CA GLU A 16 -4.21 -1.00 -4.12
C GLU A 16 -3.75 -2.35 -3.64
N ILE A 17 -4.09 -2.68 -2.40
CA ILE A 17 -3.55 -3.85 -1.71
C ILE A 17 -4.71 -4.70 -1.25
N ILE A 18 -4.75 -5.93 -1.75
CA ILE A 18 -5.77 -6.91 -1.39
C ILE A 18 -5.16 -7.87 -0.38
N THR A 19 -5.90 -8.04 0.71
CA THR A 19 -5.62 -9.00 1.78
C THR A 19 -6.90 -9.79 2.05
N ALA A 20 -6.80 -10.84 2.88
CA ALA A 20 -7.97 -11.57 3.38
C ALA A 20 -9.01 -10.68 4.12
N HIS A 21 -8.59 -9.49 4.59
CA HIS A 21 -9.48 -8.52 5.25
C HIS A 21 -10.13 -7.52 4.28
N GLY A 22 -9.81 -7.60 2.99
CA GLY A 22 -10.33 -6.72 1.94
C GLY A 22 -9.28 -5.86 1.26
N LEU A 23 -9.77 -4.85 0.53
CA LEU A 23 -8.98 -3.91 -0.26
C LEU A 23 -8.60 -2.67 0.56
N THR A 24 -7.32 -2.31 0.54
CA THR A 24 -6.83 -1.04 1.06
C THR A 24 -6.13 -0.25 -0.04
N THR A 25 -6.58 0.99 -0.27
CA THR A 25 -5.99 1.90 -1.26
C THR A 25 -5.24 3.03 -0.56
N GLY A 26 -4.04 3.33 -1.05
CA GLY A 26 -3.25 4.43 -0.48
C GLY A 26 -1.97 4.70 -1.27
N ARG A 27 -1.26 5.75 -0.88
CA ARG A 27 0.02 6.10 -1.50
C ARG A 27 1.15 5.32 -0.85
N LEU A 28 1.92 4.56 -1.62
CA LEU A 28 3.02 3.75 -1.10
C LEU A 28 4.10 4.67 -0.52
N GLN A 29 4.41 4.52 0.77
CA GLN A 29 5.40 5.32 1.48
C GLN A 29 6.73 4.58 1.63
N SER A 30 6.67 3.31 2.00
CA SER A 30 7.87 2.52 2.22
C SER A 30 7.61 1.02 2.03
N VAL A 31 8.68 0.31 1.70
CA VAL A 31 8.70 -1.16 1.60
C VAL A 31 9.85 -1.66 2.47
N GLY A 32 9.50 -2.17 3.64
CA GLY A 32 10.43 -2.73 4.61
C GLY A 32 10.77 -4.21 4.32
N SER A 33 11.38 -4.85 5.31
CA SER A 33 11.74 -6.27 5.23
C SER A 33 10.53 -7.19 5.38
N SER A 34 9.56 -6.84 6.23
CA SER A 34 8.38 -7.64 6.59
C SER A 34 7.05 -6.90 6.43
N THR A 35 7.08 -5.58 6.31
CA THR A 35 5.90 -4.73 6.19
C THR A 35 6.06 -3.75 5.04
N LEU A 36 4.94 -3.33 4.46
CA LEU A 36 4.88 -2.12 3.66
C LEU A 36 4.07 -1.06 4.41
N THR A 37 4.28 0.20 4.08
CA THR A 37 3.49 1.31 4.64
C THR A 37 2.85 2.09 3.52
N ILE A 38 1.54 2.34 3.63
CA ILE A 38 0.80 3.22 2.73
C ILE A 38 0.21 4.37 3.53
N LYS A 39 0.12 5.54 2.89
CA LYS A 39 -0.67 6.66 3.38
C LYS A 39 -2.07 6.55 2.79
N VAL A 40 -3.03 6.17 3.62
CA VAL A 40 -4.44 6.06 3.24
C VAL A 40 -5.02 7.48 3.18
N PRO A 41 -5.75 7.85 2.11
CA PRO A 41 -6.43 9.14 2.07
C PRO A 41 -7.44 9.24 3.22
N PRO A 42 -7.65 10.45 3.79
CA PRO A 42 -8.70 10.63 4.78
C PRO A 42 -10.05 10.29 4.15
N ILE A 43 -10.91 9.61 4.91
CA ILE A 43 -12.34 9.55 4.59
C ILE A 43 -12.95 10.93 4.88
N LEU A 44 -14.00 11.31 4.14
CA LEU A 44 -14.74 12.55 4.41
C LEU A 44 -15.15 12.56 5.90
N ASP A 45 -14.83 13.64 6.63
CA ASP A 45 -15.01 13.79 8.09
C ASP A 45 -14.20 12.84 8.99
N GLY A 46 -13.15 12.19 8.48
CA GLY A 46 -12.23 11.35 9.25
C GLY A 46 -10.89 12.03 9.61
N PRO A 47 -10.11 11.41 10.52
CA PRO A 47 -8.77 11.89 10.85
C PRO A 47 -7.86 11.96 9.61
N SER A 48 -6.98 12.96 9.57
CA SER A 48 -6.04 13.18 8.46
C SER A 48 -5.25 11.92 8.12
N GLY A 49 -5.06 11.68 6.81
CA GLY A 49 -4.63 10.42 6.22
C GLY A 49 -3.75 9.52 7.09
N GLN A 50 -4.31 8.38 7.49
CA GLN A 50 -3.69 7.41 8.39
C GLN A 50 -2.60 6.62 7.67
N LEU A 51 -1.46 6.41 8.33
CA LEU A 51 -0.47 5.44 7.87
C LEU A 51 -0.97 4.04 8.20
N ALA A 52 -1.13 3.19 7.19
CA ALA A 52 -1.44 1.78 7.36
C ALA A 52 -0.18 0.96 7.11
N ALA A 53 0.19 0.13 8.09
CA ALA A 53 1.27 -0.84 7.96
C ALA A 53 0.67 -2.21 7.63
N ILE A 54 1.04 -2.77 6.48
CA ILE A 54 0.51 -4.05 5.99
C ILE A 54 1.64 -5.08 5.99
N PRO A 55 1.48 -6.22 6.69
CA PRO A 55 2.45 -7.32 6.63
C PRO A 55 2.55 -7.87 5.21
N LEU A 56 3.77 -8.04 4.69
CA LEU A 56 3.98 -8.56 3.32
C LEU A 56 3.37 -9.95 3.13
N GLN A 57 3.39 -10.78 4.18
CA GLN A 57 2.81 -12.12 4.20
C GLN A 57 1.27 -12.14 4.14
N ALA A 58 0.61 -11.02 4.44
CA ALA A 58 -0.85 -10.90 4.38
C ALA A 58 -1.35 -10.40 3.01
N ILE A 59 -0.43 -10.03 2.11
CA ILE A 59 -0.76 -9.51 0.79
C ILE A 59 -1.05 -10.69 -0.14
N GLU A 60 -2.24 -10.68 -0.71
CA GLU A 60 -2.64 -11.63 -1.75
C GLU A 60 -2.38 -11.04 -3.14
N PHE A 61 -2.56 -9.73 -3.30
CA PHE A 61 -2.36 -9.03 -4.56
C PHE A 61 -2.04 -7.55 -4.36
N VAL A 62 -1.22 -6.99 -5.26
CA VAL A 62 -0.98 -5.54 -5.37
C VAL A 62 -1.32 -5.08 -6.78
N ARG A 63 -2.23 -4.12 -6.89
CA ARG A 63 -2.58 -3.45 -8.14
C ARG A 63 -2.03 -2.03 -8.15
N ILE A 64 -1.51 -1.61 -9.30
CA ILE A 64 -1.01 -0.25 -9.53
C ILE A 64 -1.89 0.36 -10.62
N PRO A 65 -2.85 1.24 -10.25
CA PRO A 65 -3.73 1.88 -11.21
C PRO A 65 -2.92 2.77 -12.16
N ALA A 66 -3.34 2.83 -13.42
CA ALA A 66 -2.65 3.61 -14.46
C ALA A 66 -2.83 5.14 -14.29
N ASP A 67 -3.84 5.55 -13.52
CA ASP A 67 -4.27 6.94 -13.35
C ASP A 67 -3.67 7.63 -12.11
N GLY A 68 -2.49 7.20 -11.67
CA GLY A 68 -1.84 7.62 -10.42
C GLY A 68 -1.22 9.02 -10.43
#